data_AF-A0A7S2ST18-F1
#
_entry.id   AF-A0A7S2ST18-F1
#
_cell.length_a   1.000
_cell.length_b   1.000
_cell.length_c   1.000
_cell.angle_alpha   90.00
_cell.angle_beta   90.00
_cell.angle_gamma   90.00
#
_symmetry.space_group_name_H-M   'P 1'
#
loop_
_entity.id
_entity.type
_entity.pdbx_description
1 polymer ?
#
loop_
_entity_poly.entity_id
_entity_poly.type
_entity_poly.pdbx_seq_one_letter_code
_entity_poly.pdbx_strand_id
1 'polypeptide(L)'
;VVTSTFSPSVFTMAPKKGSKTAKKAVPTKAPTKADPLFPSRPRSFNVGGAIRPAGRDLSRFVRWPKYVRIQRQRAVLYQRLKVPPSINQFTKAIGKNEAASVFNLLNKYRPETA
;
A
#
# COMPACT_ATOMS: atom_id res chain seq x y z
N VAL A 1 -5.71 23.20 -56.31
CA VAL A 1 -6.87 22.41 -56.79
C VAL A 1 -7.03 21.24 -55.83
N VAL A 2 -8.13 20.92 -55.16
CA VAL A 2 -9.46 21.50 -54.93
C VAL A 2 -9.91 20.85 -53.61
N THR A 3 -10.58 21.63 -52.78
CA THR A 3 -11.33 21.25 -51.59
C THR A 3 -12.36 20.13 -51.84
N SER A 4 -12.73 19.33 -50.84
CA SER A 4 -14.15 19.14 -50.47
C SER A 4 -14.35 18.00 -49.46
N THR A 5 -14.99 18.37 -48.36
CA THR A 5 -15.65 17.54 -47.36
C THR A 5 -16.96 16.95 -47.90
N PHE A 6 -17.23 15.65 -47.65
CA PHE A 6 -18.61 15.17 -47.49
C PHE A 6 -18.68 13.88 -46.66
N SER A 7 -19.51 13.91 -45.62
CA SER A 7 -20.02 12.82 -44.76
C SER A 7 -21.56 12.86 -44.91
N PRO A 8 -22.41 11.86 -44.55
CA PRO A 8 -22.20 10.55 -43.91
C PRO A 8 -22.95 9.39 -44.63
N SER A 9 -22.77 8.12 -44.20
CA SER A 9 -23.89 7.17 -44.09
C SER A 9 -23.53 5.95 -43.27
N VAL A 10 -24.48 5.57 -42.43
CA VAL A 10 -24.47 4.52 -41.41
C VAL A 10 -24.65 3.17 -42.10
N PHE A 11 -23.62 2.33 -42.13
CA PHE A 11 -23.78 0.92 -42.49
C PHE A 11 -23.62 0.06 -41.23
N THR A 12 -24.74 -0.49 -40.81
CA THR A 12 -24.84 -1.54 -39.81
C THR A 12 -24.40 -2.86 -40.46
N MET A 13 -23.67 -3.71 -39.72
CA MET A 13 -23.79 -5.18 -39.66
C MET A 13 -22.47 -5.90 -39.29
N ALA A 14 -22.57 -6.62 -38.16
CA ALA A 14 -21.96 -7.91 -37.80
C ALA A 14 -20.42 -8.05 -37.71
N PRO A 15 -19.85 -8.28 -36.50
CA PRO A 15 -18.48 -8.78 -36.36
C PRO A 15 -18.40 -10.29 -36.65
N LYS A 16 -17.52 -10.60 -37.61
CA LYS A 16 -16.99 -11.92 -37.98
C LYS A 16 -16.41 -12.66 -36.76
N LYS A 17 -16.87 -13.90 -36.53
CA LYS A 17 -16.40 -14.81 -35.47
C LYS A 17 -15.01 -15.36 -35.82
N GLY A 18 -13.97 -14.73 -35.26
CA GLY A 18 -12.59 -15.24 -35.23
C GLY A 18 -12.38 -16.16 -34.03
N SER A 19 -11.62 -17.23 -34.25
CA SER A 19 -11.31 -18.31 -33.31
C SER A 19 -10.68 -17.82 -32.00
N LYS A 20 -11.22 -18.29 -30.88
CA LYS A 20 -10.54 -18.25 -29.57
C LYS A 20 -10.68 -19.59 -28.87
N THR A 21 -9.54 -20.24 -28.78
CA THR A 21 -9.18 -21.37 -27.92
C THR A 21 -9.78 -21.19 -26.52
N ALA A 22 -10.52 -22.19 -26.07
CA ALA A 22 -11.26 -22.19 -24.83
C ALA A 22 -10.32 -22.10 -23.61
N LYS A 23 -10.24 -20.91 -22.99
CA LYS A 23 -9.88 -20.80 -21.58
C LYS A 23 -11.11 -21.22 -20.78
N LYS A 24 -11.03 -22.36 -20.07
CA LYS A 24 -12.05 -22.81 -19.12
C LYS A 24 -12.36 -21.67 -18.15
N ALA A 25 -13.55 -21.09 -18.30
CA ALA A 25 -14.11 -20.17 -17.33
C ALA A 25 -14.30 -20.93 -16.01
N VAL A 26 -13.75 -20.38 -14.94
CA VAL A 26 -14.10 -20.78 -13.57
C VAL A 26 -15.61 -20.60 -13.44
N PRO A 27 -16.38 -21.63 -13.04
CA PRO A 27 -17.82 -21.51 -12.96
C PRO A 27 -18.16 -20.45 -11.90
N THR A 28 -18.76 -19.34 -12.35
CA THR A 28 -19.52 -18.45 -11.47
C THR A 28 -20.65 -19.28 -10.87
N LYS A 29 -20.45 -19.74 -9.63
CA LYS A 29 -21.48 -20.44 -8.86
C LYS A 29 -22.72 -19.54 -8.81
N ALA A 30 -23.85 -20.08 -9.28
CA ALA A 30 -25.18 -19.52 -9.07
C ALA A 30 -25.41 -19.29 -7.56
N PRO A 31 -26.20 -18.27 -7.15
CA PRO A 31 -26.47 -18.03 -5.75
C PRO A 31 -27.15 -19.26 -5.16
N THR A 32 -26.42 -19.97 -4.30
CA THR A 32 -26.97 -21.04 -3.48
C THR A 32 -28.08 -20.42 -2.64
N LYS A 33 -29.31 -20.93 -2.78
CA LYS A 33 -30.44 -20.56 -1.92
C LYS A 33 -29.95 -20.64 -0.47
N ALA A 34 -30.05 -19.54 0.27
CA ALA A 34 -29.58 -19.50 1.65
C ALA A 34 -30.29 -20.60 2.45
N ASP A 35 -29.51 -21.41 3.17
CA ASP A 35 -30.06 -22.46 4.02
C ASP A 35 -31.08 -21.82 4.99
N PRO A 36 -32.33 -22.30 5.04
CA PRO A 36 -33.37 -21.71 5.87
C PRO A 36 -33.03 -21.77 7.37
N LEU A 37 -32.11 -22.65 7.77
CA LEU A 37 -31.60 -22.76 9.13
C LEU A 37 -30.65 -21.61 9.51
N PHE A 38 -30.01 -20.95 8.55
CA PHE A 38 -29.01 -19.90 8.81
C PHE A 38 -29.24 -18.66 7.93
N PRO A 39 -30.26 -17.83 8.24
CA PRO A 39 -30.47 -16.57 7.54
C PRO A 39 -29.34 -15.57 7.80
N SER A 40 -28.93 -14.82 6.77
CA SER A 40 -27.98 -13.73 6.91
C SER A 40 -28.54 -12.60 7.77
N ARG A 41 -27.76 -12.11 8.74
CA ARG A 41 -28.12 -11.00 9.63
C ARG A 41 -27.15 -9.84 9.44
N PRO A 42 -27.32 -9.00 8.41
CA PRO A 42 -26.44 -7.86 8.16
C PRO A 42 -26.53 -6.85 9.30
N ARG A 43 -25.38 -6.35 9.77
CA ARG A 43 -25.27 -5.29 10.78
C ARG A 43 -24.70 -4.04 10.13
N SER A 44 -25.34 -2.89 10.36
CA SER A 44 -24.78 -1.59 9.96
C SER A 44 -23.82 -1.08 11.04
N PHE A 45 -22.61 -0.70 10.65
CA PHE A 45 -21.59 -0.13 11.57
C PHE A 45 -21.36 1.37 11.34
N ASN A 46 -22.24 2.01 10.58
CA ASN A 46 -22.30 3.46 10.42
C ASN A 46 -22.68 4.13 11.74
N VAL A 47 -22.50 5.44 11.81
CA VAL A 47 -22.86 6.23 13.01
C VAL A 47 -24.36 6.03 13.30
N GLY A 48 -24.71 5.72 14.55
CA GLY A 48 -26.09 5.46 14.97
C GLY A 48 -26.62 4.03 14.72
N GLY A 49 -25.79 3.13 14.18
CA GLY A 49 -26.13 1.73 13.97
C GLY A 49 -25.67 0.79 15.10
N ALA A 50 -25.35 -0.45 14.74
CA ALA A 50 -24.85 -1.45 15.67
C ALA A 50 -23.45 -1.11 16.23
N ILE A 51 -23.11 -1.67 17.39
CA ILE A 51 -21.79 -1.51 18.03
C ILE A 51 -20.68 -1.84 17.02
N ARG A 52 -19.73 -0.91 16.88
CA ARG A 52 -18.57 -1.04 16.01
C ARG A 52 -17.76 -2.29 16.39
N PRO A 53 -17.22 -3.03 15.41
CA PRO A 53 -16.43 -4.22 15.70
C PRO A 53 -15.21 -3.87 16.57
N ALA A 54 -14.99 -4.68 17.60
CA ALA A 54 -13.77 -4.63 18.40
C ALA A 54 -12.59 -5.10 17.53
N GLY A 55 -11.47 -4.37 17.54
CA GLY A 55 -10.29 -4.71 16.75
C GLY A 55 -10.03 -3.86 15.50
N ARG A 56 -10.63 -2.66 15.39
CA ARG A 56 -10.09 -1.66 14.46
C ARG A 56 -8.68 -1.24 14.90
N ASP A 57 -7.84 -0.85 13.94
CA ASP A 57 -6.49 -0.41 14.25
C ASP A 57 -6.51 0.89 15.09
N LEU A 58 -6.17 0.75 16.37
CA LEU A 58 -6.05 1.85 17.32
C LEU A 58 -4.60 2.29 17.50
N SER A 59 -3.63 1.74 16.77
CA SER A 59 -2.19 2.02 16.93
C SER A 59 -1.85 3.52 16.95
N ARG A 60 -2.57 4.34 16.18
CA ARG A 60 -2.42 5.80 16.13
C ARG A 60 -3.10 6.54 17.28
N PHE A 61 -4.16 5.98 17.85
CA PHE A 61 -5.01 6.62 18.86
C PHE A 61 -4.75 6.12 20.29
N VAL A 62 -3.93 5.08 20.44
CA VAL A 62 -3.46 4.62 21.74
C VAL A 62 -2.67 5.74 22.43
N ARG A 63 -2.95 5.93 23.72
CA ARG A 63 -2.14 6.78 24.58
C ARG A 63 -0.77 6.16 24.79
N TRP A 64 0.19 6.54 23.96
CA TRP A 64 1.55 6.02 24.03
C TRP A 64 2.28 6.43 25.34
N PRO A 65 3.16 5.56 25.88
CA PRO A 65 4.01 5.89 27.01
C PRO A 65 4.80 7.20 26.80
N LYS A 66 5.12 7.91 27.89
CA LYS A 66 5.75 9.24 27.84
C LYS A 66 7.06 9.23 27.03
N TYR A 67 7.90 8.22 27.20
CA TYR A 67 9.19 8.11 26.51
C TYR A 67 9.04 7.97 24.99
N VAL A 68 8.08 7.17 24.52
CA VAL A 68 7.79 7.01 23.08
C VAL A 68 7.35 8.34 22.47
N ARG A 69 6.49 9.09 23.18
CA ARG A 69 6.02 10.40 22.72
C ARG A 69 7.17 11.38 22.56
N ILE A 70 8.06 11.47 23.56
CA ILE A 70 9.22 12.36 23.51
C ILE A 70 10.19 11.96 22.38
N GLN A 71 10.47 10.66 22.21
CA GLN A 71 11.31 10.17 21.12
C GLN A 71 10.76 10.52 19.73
N ARG A 72 9.46 10.32 19.52
CA ARG A 72 8.80 10.67 18.25
C ARG A 72 8.76 12.19 18.03
N GLN A 73 8.45 12.97 19.06
CA GLN A 73 8.48 14.44 18.99
C GLN A 73 9.87 14.95 18.63
N ARG A 74 10.92 14.40 19.24
CA ARG A 74 12.31 14.74 18.91
C ARG A 74 12.62 14.48 17.44
N ALA A 75 12.22 13.32 16.90
CA ALA A 75 12.41 13.01 15.48
C ALA A 75 11.66 13.99 14.56
N VAL A 76 10.42 14.35 14.90
CA VAL A 76 9.63 15.34 14.15
C VAL A 76 10.30 16.72 14.20
N LEU A 77 10.82 17.15 15.36
CA LEU A 77 11.51 18.44 15.50
C LEU A 77 12.76 18.53 14.61
N TYR A 78 13.59 17.48 14.54
CA TYR A 78 14.73 17.45 13.63
C TYR A 78 14.35 17.55 12.16
N GLN A 79 13.18 17.05 11.76
CA GLN A 79 12.70 17.14 10.39
C GLN A 79 12.10 18.52 10.06
N ARG A 80 11.46 19.17 11.03
CA ARG A 80 10.71 20.42 10.83
C ARG A 80 11.58 21.67 11.01
N LEU A 81 12.54 21.61 11.92
CA LEU A 81 13.45 22.72 12.17
C LEU A 81 14.63 22.67 11.20
N LYS A 82 15.23 23.83 10.94
CA LYS A 82 16.47 23.91 10.17
C LYS A 82 17.62 23.41 11.04
N VAL A 83 18.17 22.25 10.69
CA VAL A 83 19.32 21.64 11.36
C VAL A 83 20.62 22.21 10.76
N PRO A 84 21.59 22.67 11.59
CA PRO A 84 22.88 23.14 11.10
C PRO A 84 23.63 22.07 10.26
N PRO A 85 24.43 22.47 9.26
CA PRO A 85 25.13 21.54 8.35
C PRO A 85 26.11 20.61 9.08
N SER A 86 26.74 21.09 10.16
CA SER A 86 27.65 20.31 11.02
C SER A 86 26.96 19.11 11.68
N ILE A 87 25.66 19.20 11.93
CA ILE A 87 24.86 18.09 12.48
C ILE A 87 24.26 17.28 11.33
N ASN A 88 23.81 17.94 10.26
CA ASN A 88 23.13 17.27 9.16
C ASN A 88 24.04 16.33 8.35
N GLN A 89 25.35 16.55 8.34
CA GLN A 89 26.30 15.63 7.67
C GLN A 89 26.18 14.17 8.17
N PHE A 90 25.83 13.97 9.45
CA PHE A 90 25.68 12.63 10.03
C PHE A 90 24.40 11.90 9.59
N THR A 91 23.44 12.59 8.99
CA THR A 91 22.25 11.94 8.41
C THR A 91 22.54 11.35 7.03
N LYS A 92 23.60 11.84 6.36
CA LYS A 92 24.05 11.37 5.05
C LYS A 92 25.07 10.24 5.26
N ALA A 93 24.58 9.00 5.25
CA ALA A 93 25.40 7.81 5.40
C ALA A 93 25.91 7.28 4.05
N ILE A 94 26.97 6.45 4.11
CA ILE A 94 27.51 5.71 2.97
C ILE A 94 26.48 4.68 2.42
N GLY A 95 26.54 4.39 1.12
CA GLY A 95 25.60 3.46 0.48
C GLY A 95 25.75 2.02 0.98
N LYS A 96 24.67 1.21 0.89
CA LYS A 96 24.63 -0.16 1.42
C LYS A 96 25.75 -1.07 0.88
N ASN A 97 26.10 -0.94 -0.40
CA ASN A 97 27.12 -1.79 -1.05
C ASN A 97 28.53 -1.49 -0.52
N GLU A 98 28.86 -0.21 -0.40
CA GLU A 98 30.14 0.25 0.15
C GLU A 98 30.22 0.01 1.66
N ALA A 99 29.10 0.17 2.39
CA ALA A 99 29.04 -0.19 3.80
C ALA A 99 29.42 -1.66 4.02
N ALA A 100 28.91 -2.57 3.19
CA ALA A 100 29.19 -3.99 3.30
C ALA A 100 30.68 -4.31 3.06
N SER A 101 31.32 -3.69 2.07
CA SER A 101 32.76 -3.90 1.82
C SER A 101 33.62 -3.39 2.99
N VAL A 102 33.28 -2.22 3.53
CA VAL A 102 33.97 -1.65 4.71
C VAL A 102 33.78 -2.53 5.94
N PHE A 103 32.56 -2.97 6.25
CA PHE A 103 32.32 -3.85 7.39
C PHE A 103 33.02 -5.20 7.26
N ASN A 104 33.05 -5.78 6.05
CA ASN A 104 33.80 -7.01 5.80
C ASN A 104 35.31 -6.85 6.05
N LEU A 105 35.88 -5.70 5.69
CA LEU A 105 37.27 -5.37 5.99
C LEU A 105 37.50 -5.22 7.50
N LEU A 106 36.68 -4.40 8.17
CA LEU A 106 36.81 -4.13 9.61
C LEU A 106 36.63 -5.41 10.46
N ASN A 107 35.76 -6.33 10.04
CA ASN A 107 35.56 -7.60 10.74
C ASN A 107 36.81 -8.48 10.71
N LYS A 108 37.67 -8.37 9.69
CA LYS A 108 38.95 -9.11 9.65
C LYS A 108 39.97 -8.57 10.64
N TYR A 109 39.90 -7.28 10.96
CA TYR A 109 40.81 -6.58 11.86
C TYR A 109 40.14 -6.21 13.18
N ARG A 110 39.19 -7.05 13.64
CA ARG A 110 38.46 -6.81 14.88
C ARG A 110 39.42 -7.02 16.07
N PRO A 111 39.48 -6.10 17.05
CA PRO A 111 40.39 -6.23 18.17
C PRO A 111 40.00 -7.42 19.07
N GLU A 112 40.99 -7.96 19.77
CA GLU A 112 40.78 -8.99 20.79
C GLU A 112 39.84 -8.46 21.88
N THR A 113 38.91 -9.31 22.33
CA THR A 113 38.00 -8.96 23.43
C THR A 113 38.78 -8.94 24.74
N ALA A 114 38.66 -7.84 25.51
CA ALA A 114 39.14 -7.76 26.89
C ALA A 114 38.30 -8.64 27.83
#